data_AF-A0A401Q900-F1
#
_entry.id   AF-A0A401Q900-F1
#
_cell.length_a   1.000
_cell.length_b   1.000
_cell.length_c   1.000
_cell.angle_alpha   90.00
_cell.angle_beta   90.00
_cell.angle_gamma   90.00
#
_symmetry.space_group_name_H-M   'P 1'
#
loop_
_entity.id
_entity.type
_entity.pdbx_description
1 polymer ?
#
loop_
_entity_poly.entity_id
_entity_poly.type
_entity_poly.pdbx_seq_one_letter_code
_entity_poly.pdbx_strand_id
1 'polypeptide(L)'
;MRDCGSISNSAGSCRETFAVYYLEKDSEAAPSASDAAQMKATYTKAQDVTAEHVFVLGGMGKVNRATVPVGPLTGAGFHLALRDRGACINLLSVRASFKKCPATIANLAHFPGTPAGPSLAMLAVAKGACVANAEEASVPLKMHCTSEGDWVVPVGGCRCRPGYQSNEVVTACTATVEDPVALPEVESEQGLSQDALGPSSCGQLEGLLRANQQLLEKQAEALGRLTRTVEALNSSLLALSRRLPPAPGEPPQYRLAEDAIAPGAGDGDGN
;
A
#
# COMPACT_ATOMS: atom_id res chain seq x y z
N MET A 1 -6.02 -16.56 -21.67
CA MET A 1 -7.35 -16.55 -22.33
C MET A 1 -7.32 -17.60 -23.41
N ARG A 2 -8.39 -18.39 -23.56
CA ARG A 2 -8.43 -19.45 -24.58
C ARG A 2 -8.86 -18.88 -25.92
N ASP A 3 -8.22 -19.36 -26.98
CA ASP A 3 -8.55 -19.01 -28.36
C ASP A 3 -9.97 -19.49 -28.71
N CYS A 4 -10.82 -18.58 -29.18
CA CYS A 4 -12.18 -18.88 -29.62
C CYS A 4 -12.20 -19.87 -30.78
N GLY A 5 -11.21 -19.81 -31.69
CA GLY A 5 -11.07 -20.75 -32.80
C GLY A 5 -10.89 -22.20 -32.33
N SER A 6 -10.34 -22.39 -31.13
CA SER A 6 -10.12 -23.70 -30.52
C SER A 6 -11.33 -24.26 -29.76
N ILE A 7 -12.46 -23.55 -29.73
CA ILE A 7 -13.67 -23.95 -29.00
C ILE A 7 -14.73 -24.42 -30.01
N SER A 8 -14.96 -25.73 -30.06
CA SER A 8 -16.04 -26.32 -30.86
C SER A 8 -17.41 -25.76 -30.43
N ASN A 9 -18.30 -25.51 -31.40
CA ASN A 9 -19.66 -24.99 -31.18
C ASN A 9 -19.75 -23.58 -30.55
N SER A 10 -18.70 -22.76 -30.66
CA SER A 10 -18.65 -21.41 -30.09
C SER A 10 -19.09 -20.27 -31.04
N ALA A 11 -19.54 -20.60 -32.25
CA ALA A 11 -19.76 -19.65 -33.34
C ALA A 11 -20.71 -18.50 -32.91
N GLY A 12 -20.13 -17.31 -32.73
CA GLY A 12 -20.83 -16.06 -32.44
C GLY A 12 -20.95 -15.67 -30.95
N SER A 13 -20.75 -16.61 -30.02
CA SER A 13 -20.88 -16.35 -28.57
C SER A 13 -19.53 -16.14 -27.87
N CYS A 14 -18.46 -16.75 -28.37
CA CYS A 14 -17.13 -16.62 -27.76
C CYS A 14 -16.51 -15.23 -27.98
N ARG A 15 -15.81 -14.75 -26.95
CA ARG A 15 -15.05 -13.49 -26.96
C ARG A 15 -13.63 -13.73 -26.47
N GLU A 16 -12.70 -12.91 -26.95
CA GLU A 16 -11.32 -12.83 -26.44
C GLU A 16 -11.06 -11.49 -25.77
N THR A 17 -12.11 -10.96 -25.14
CA THR A 17 -12.12 -9.66 -24.52
C THR A 17 -13.01 -9.67 -23.29
N PHE A 18 -12.58 -8.94 -22.25
CA PHE A 18 -13.42 -8.59 -21.12
C PHE A 18 -13.30 -7.08 -20.87
N ALA A 19 -14.31 -6.49 -20.26
CA ALA A 19 -14.33 -5.06 -19.99
C ALA A 19 -14.07 -4.79 -18.50
N VAL A 20 -13.27 -3.77 -18.22
CA VAL A 20 -13.05 -3.25 -16.87
C VAL A 20 -13.92 -2.01 -16.66
N TYR A 21 -14.57 -1.97 -15.51
CA TYR A 21 -15.47 -0.92 -15.08
C TYR A 21 -15.06 -0.44 -13.68
N TYR A 22 -15.37 0.82 -13.36
CA TYR A 22 -15.16 1.37 -12.03
C TYR A 22 -16.35 2.20 -11.56
N LEU A 23 -16.48 2.32 -10.24
CA LEU A 23 -17.46 3.16 -9.57
C LEU A 23 -16.81 3.81 -8.35
N GLU A 24 -16.82 5.13 -8.29
CA GLU A 24 -16.37 5.87 -7.11
C GLU A 24 -17.40 5.73 -5.98
N LYS A 25 -16.92 5.48 -4.76
CA LYS A 25 -17.75 5.31 -3.57
C LYS A 25 -16.96 5.70 -2.34
N ASP A 26 -17.58 6.49 -1.47
CA ASP A 26 -16.93 6.97 -0.25
C ASP A 26 -16.98 5.97 0.92
N SER A 27 -17.70 4.85 0.78
CA SER A 27 -17.80 3.83 1.82
C SER A 27 -17.09 2.53 1.43
N GLU A 28 -16.43 1.91 2.42
CA GLU A 28 -15.78 0.60 2.31
C GLU A 28 -16.78 -0.57 2.28
N ALA A 29 -18.09 -0.29 2.25
CA ALA A 29 -19.10 -1.34 2.24
C ALA A 29 -19.06 -2.09 0.91
N ALA A 30 -18.90 -3.42 1.01
CA ALA A 30 -18.92 -4.32 -0.12
C ALA A 30 -20.14 -4.01 -1.03
N PRO A 31 -19.97 -4.09 -2.36
CA PRO A 31 -21.07 -3.85 -3.28
C PRO A 31 -22.22 -4.80 -2.96
N SER A 32 -23.42 -4.25 -2.82
CA SER A 32 -24.63 -5.03 -2.56
C SER A 32 -24.98 -5.90 -3.77
N ALA A 33 -25.78 -6.95 -3.59
CA ALA A 33 -26.27 -7.76 -4.72
C ALA A 33 -27.07 -6.91 -5.74
N SER A 34 -27.75 -5.86 -5.27
CA SER A 34 -28.38 -4.85 -6.14
C SER A 34 -27.36 -4.03 -6.94
N ASP A 35 -26.22 -3.67 -6.36
CA ASP A 35 -25.14 -2.95 -7.07
C ASP A 35 -24.58 -3.79 -8.22
N ALA A 36 -24.49 -5.11 -8.04
CA ALA A 36 -24.08 -6.05 -9.09
C ALA A 36 -25.09 -6.11 -10.24
N ALA A 37 -26.40 -6.15 -9.92
CA ALA A 37 -27.47 -6.11 -10.93
C ALA A 37 -27.51 -4.76 -11.68
N GLN A 38 -27.16 -3.67 -11.00
CA GLN A 38 -27.15 -2.31 -11.55
C GLN A 38 -25.80 -1.89 -12.15
N MET A 39 -24.81 -2.81 -12.26
CA MET A 39 -23.49 -2.53 -12.86
C MET A 39 -23.56 -1.78 -14.19
N LYS A 40 -24.59 -2.04 -15.01
CA LYS A 40 -24.77 -1.39 -16.32
C LYS A 40 -25.12 0.10 -16.24
N ALA A 41 -25.77 0.56 -15.17
CA ALA A 41 -26.28 1.92 -15.06
C ALA A 41 -25.37 2.83 -14.22
N THR A 42 -24.65 2.28 -13.24
CA THR A 42 -23.88 3.08 -12.28
C THR A 42 -22.38 3.05 -12.52
N TYR A 43 -21.83 1.99 -13.13
CA TYR A 43 -20.38 1.88 -13.32
C TYR A 43 -19.93 2.52 -14.64
N THR A 44 -18.83 3.26 -14.57
CA THR A 44 -18.16 3.83 -15.73
C THR A 44 -17.25 2.79 -16.37
N LYS A 45 -17.34 2.63 -17.69
CA LYS A 45 -16.45 1.73 -18.44
C LYS A 45 -15.06 2.35 -18.54
N ALA A 46 -14.03 1.66 -18.05
CA ALA A 46 -12.64 2.10 -18.20
C ALA A 46 -12.08 1.67 -19.56
N GLN A 47 -12.01 0.35 -19.82
CA GLN A 47 -11.39 -0.17 -21.04
C GLN A 47 -11.84 -1.61 -21.34
N ASP A 48 -11.86 -1.97 -22.63
CA ASP A 48 -11.89 -3.39 -23.05
C ASP A 48 -10.46 -3.95 -23.07
N VAL A 49 -10.24 -5.05 -22.38
CA VAL A 49 -8.96 -5.75 -22.31
C VAL A 49 -9.00 -6.95 -23.26
N THR A 50 -8.09 -6.93 -24.23
CA THR A 50 -7.79 -8.06 -25.12
C THR A 50 -6.63 -8.88 -24.55
N ALA A 51 -6.56 -10.16 -24.90
CA ALA A 51 -5.34 -10.93 -24.67
C ALA A 51 -4.34 -10.70 -25.81
N GLU A 52 -3.07 -10.51 -25.46
CA GLU A 52 -1.94 -10.55 -26.39
C GLU A 52 -1.60 -11.99 -26.79
N HIS A 53 -1.81 -12.93 -25.86
CA HIS A 53 -1.55 -14.34 -26.03
C HIS A 53 -2.80 -15.15 -25.69
N VAL A 54 -3.30 -15.88 -26.69
CA VAL A 54 -4.33 -16.89 -26.52
C VAL A 54 -3.71 -18.28 -26.50
N PHE A 55 -4.36 -19.23 -25.82
CA PHE A 55 -3.91 -20.62 -25.77
C PHE A 55 -4.98 -21.57 -26.32
N VAL A 56 -4.54 -22.70 -26.84
CA VAL A 56 -5.39 -23.83 -27.25
C VAL A 56 -5.30 -24.95 -26.21
N LEU A 57 -6.33 -25.78 -26.09
CA LEU A 57 -6.33 -26.88 -25.12
C LEU A 57 -5.16 -27.84 -25.40
N GLY A 58 -4.33 -28.13 -24.39
CA GLY A 58 -3.12 -28.94 -24.53
C GLY A 58 -1.87 -28.17 -25.01
N GLY A 59 -2.00 -26.89 -25.35
CA GLY A 59 -0.87 -25.99 -25.61
C GLY A 59 -0.37 -25.29 -24.34
N MET A 60 0.89 -24.84 -24.35
CA MET A 60 1.41 -23.98 -23.28
C MET A 60 0.79 -22.58 -23.40
N GLY A 61 0.07 -22.15 -22.38
CA GLY A 61 -0.45 -20.78 -22.30
C GLY A 61 0.57 -19.80 -21.73
N LYS A 62 0.53 -18.55 -22.18
CA LYS A 62 1.30 -17.43 -21.59
C LYS A 62 0.42 -16.57 -20.70
N VAL A 63 1.00 -16.02 -19.65
CA VAL A 63 0.35 -15.03 -18.78
C VAL A 63 0.26 -13.71 -19.54
N ASN A 64 -0.94 -13.15 -19.59
CA ASN A 64 -1.19 -11.82 -20.15
C ASN A 64 -1.17 -10.79 -19.01
N ARG A 65 -0.63 -9.59 -19.29
CA ARG A 65 -0.66 -8.47 -18.34
C ARG A 65 -1.22 -7.24 -19.06
N ALA A 66 -2.27 -6.66 -18.50
CA ALA A 66 -2.88 -5.43 -19.01
C ALA A 66 -2.86 -4.37 -17.91
N THR A 67 -2.54 -3.14 -18.29
CA THR A 67 -2.62 -1.96 -17.42
C THR A 67 -3.78 -1.11 -17.92
N VAL A 68 -4.79 -0.92 -17.08
CA VAL A 68 -5.99 -0.15 -17.41
C VAL A 68 -6.00 1.14 -16.59
N PRO A 69 -5.94 2.32 -17.23
CA PRO A 69 -6.06 3.59 -16.52
C PRO A 69 -7.48 3.77 -15.97
N VAL A 70 -7.59 4.26 -14.74
CA VAL A 70 -8.85 4.52 -14.04
C VAL A 70 -8.77 5.92 -13.43
N GLY A 71 -9.79 6.74 -13.66
CA GLY A 71 -9.89 8.10 -13.11
C GLY A 71 -9.90 9.21 -14.17
N PRO A 72 -9.72 10.48 -13.76
CA PRO A 72 -9.33 10.93 -12.42
C PRO A 72 -10.39 10.60 -11.36
N LEU A 73 -9.95 10.11 -10.20
CA LEU A 73 -10.81 9.79 -9.06
C LEU A 73 -10.84 10.98 -8.10
N THR A 74 -12.01 11.30 -7.58
CA THR A 74 -12.26 12.42 -6.66
C THR A 74 -12.89 12.00 -5.33
N GLY A 75 -13.51 10.81 -5.27
CA GLY A 75 -14.05 10.21 -4.06
C GLY A 75 -13.01 9.54 -3.16
N ALA A 76 -13.43 9.11 -1.97
CA ALA A 76 -12.55 8.47 -0.99
C ALA A 76 -12.15 7.03 -1.35
N GLY A 77 -12.86 6.40 -2.28
CA GLY A 77 -12.61 5.03 -2.73
C GLY A 77 -13.30 4.71 -4.05
N PHE A 78 -13.04 3.51 -4.56
CA PHE A 78 -13.68 3.01 -5.77
C PHE A 78 -13.80 1.49 -5.76
N HIS A 79 -14.80 0.98 -6.46
CA HIS A 79 -14.96 -0.44 -6.77
C HIS A 79 -14.54 -0.71 -8.22
N LEU A 80 -13.88 -1.86 -8.43
CA LEU A 80 -13.59 -2.39 -9.76
C LEU A 80 -14.57 -3.51 -10.08
N ALA A 81 -15.05 -3.53 -11.31
CA ALA A 81 -15.87 -4.62 -11.84
C ALA A 81 -15.29 -5.10 -13.17
N LEU A 82 -15.22 -6.42 -13.33
CA LEU A 82 -14.82 -7.05 -14.58
C LEU A 82 -16.06 -7.69 -15.20
N ARG A 83 -16.35 -7.29 -16.44
CA ARG A 83 -17.50 -7.80 -17.18
C ARG A 83 -17.03 -8.65 -18.35
N ASP A 84 -17.30 -9.93 -18.25
CA ASP A 84 -17.17 -10.86 -19.34
C ASP A 84 -18.48 -10.96 -20.16
N ARG A 85 -18.36 -11.13 -21.48
CA ARG A 85 -19.48 -11.35 -22.41
C ARG A 85 -19.38 -12.67 -23.18
N GLY A 86 -18.54 -13.61 -22.72
CA GLY A 86 -18.40 -14.93 -23.34
C GLY A 86 -16.95 -15.35 -23.57
N ALA A 87 -16.00 -14.80 -22.80
CA ALA A 87 -14.59 -15.12 -22.91
C ALA A 87 -14.19 -16.25 -21.97
N CYS A 88 -13.43 -17.20 -22.50
CA CYS A 88 -12.83 -18.25 -21.70
C CYS A 88 -11.53 -17.72 -21.05
N ILE A 89 -11.68 -17.08 -19.90
CA ILE A 89 -10.59 -16.42 -19.15
C ILE A 89 -10.32 -17.09 -17.81
N ASN A 90 -9.07 -17.01 -17.37
CA ASN A 90 -8.66 -17.29 -16.00
C ASN A 90 -7.93 -16.04 -15.47
N LEU A 91 -8.48 -15.41 -14.44
CA LEU A 91 -7.94 -14.17 -13.87
C LEU A 91 -6.99 -14.52 -12.73
N LEU A 92 -5.68 -14.32 -12.95
CA LEU A 92 -4.65 -14.75 -12.00
C LEU A 92 -4.40 -13.74 -10.88
N SER A 93 -4.40 -12.44 -11.19
CA SER A 93 -4.12 -11.38 -10.22
C SER A 93 -4.71 -10.06 -10.71
N VAL A 94 -5.27 -9.29 -9.78
CA VAL A 94 -5.65 -7.89 -9.98
C VAL A 94 -4.88 -7.04 -8.97
N ARG A 95 -4.24 -5.98 -9.44
CA ARG A 95 -3.53 -5.02 -8.59
C ARG A 95 -3.93 -3.61 -9.00
N ALA A 96 -4.44 -2.85 -8.03
CA ALA A 96 -4.58 -1.41 -8.16
C ALA A 96 -3.31 -0.72 -7.63
N SER A 97 -2.81 0.28 -8.34
CA SER A 97 -1.65 1.07 -7.93
C SER A 97 -1.76 2.48 -8.50
N PHE A 98 -1.22 3.46 -7.79
CA PHE A 98 -1.04 4.83 -8.28
C PHE A 98 0.44 5.19 -8.23
N LYS A 99 0.84 6.16 -9.06
CA LYS A 99 2.20 6.69 -9.07
C LYS A 99 2.31 7.86 -8.08
N LYS A 100 3.47 7.99 -7.46
CA LYS A 100 3.80 9.12 -6.59
C LYS A 100 5.29 9.43 -6.69
N CYS A 101 5.64 10.69 -6.52
CA CYS A 101 7.03 11.05 -6.29
C CYS A 101 7.42 10.77 -4.83
N PRO A 102 8.56 10.13 -4.56
CA PRO A 102 9.00 9.84 -3.20
C PRO A 102 9.40 11.13 -2.46
N ALA A 103 9.39 11.11 -1.12
CA ALA A 103 9.93 12.22 -0.36
C ALA A 103 11.42 12.41 -0.67
N THR A 104 11.87 13.64 -0.81
CA THR A 104 13.26 13.97 -1.18
C THR A 104 13.71 15.28 -0.54
N ILE A 105 15.01 15.51 -0.54
CA ILE A 105 15.61 16.79 -0.12
C ILE A 105 16.41 17.34 -1.29
N ALA A 106 16.14 18.60 -1.65
CA ALA A 106 16.90 19.33 -2.67
C ALA A 106 17.09 20.77 -2.23
N ASN A 107 18.28 21.34 -2.45
CA ASN A 107 18.64 22.70 -2.03
C ASN A 107 18.33 22.97 -0.53
N LEU A 108 18.65 22.02 0.36
CA LEU A 108 18.33 22.09 1.80
C LEU A 108 16.84 22.25 2.12
N ALA A 109 15.94 21.94 1.18
CA ALA A 109 14.50 21.90 1.37
C ALA A 109 13.98 20.47 1.24
N HIS A 110 13.22 20.02 2.23
CA HIS A 110 12.49 18.75 2.24
C HIS A 110 11.17 18.90 1.47
N PHE A 111 10.97 18.04 0.48
CA PHE A 111 9.73 17.90 -0.30
C PHE A 111 9.05 16.58 0.07
N PRO A 112 7.81 16.61 0.60
CA PRO A 112 7.11 15.40 1.01
C PRO A 112 6.71 14.55 -0.21
N GLY A 113 6.48 13.26 0.03
CA GLY A 113 5.96 12.36 -1.00
C GLY A 113 4.63 12.85 -1.54
N THR A 114 4.54 13.05 -2.85
CA THR A 114 3.41 13.73 -3.50
C THR A 114 2.80 12.82 -4.57
N PRO A 115 1.48 12.58 -4.58
CA PRO A 115 0.82 11.83 -5.65
C PRO A 115 1.13 12.43 -7.02
N ALA A 116 1.33 11.57 -8.02
CA ALA A 116 1.56 11.99 -9.39
C ALA A 116 0.39 12.80 -9.93
N GLY A 117 0.67 13.72 -10.85
CA GLY A 117 -0.35 14.52 -11.50
C GLY A 117 -1.39 13.66 -12.24
N PRO A 118 -2.66 14.13 -12.37
CA PRO A 118 -3.76 13.32 -12.90
C PRO A 118 -3.64 13.06 -14.41
N SER A 119 -2.78 13.79 -15.12
CA SER A 119 -2.52 13.62 -16.55
C SER A 119 -1.12 14.10 -16.91
N LEU A 120 -0.62 13.72 -18.09
CA LEU A 120 0.69 14.15 -18.59
C LEU A 120 0.84 15.69 -18.66
N ALA A 121 -0.26 16.43 -18.88
CA ALA A 121 -0.25 17.88 -19.00
C ALA A 121 -0.39 18.61 -17.65
N MET A 122 -0.68 17.91 -16.56
CA MET A 122 -0.96 18.50 -15.25
C MET A 122 0.03 17.99 -14.21
N LEU A 123 1.02 18.81 -13.86
CA LEU A 123 1.99 18.49 -12.82
C LEU A 123 1.42 18.74 -11.42
N ALA A 124 1.66 17.83 -10.49
CA ALA A 124 1.30 18.03 -9.08
C ALA A 124 2.37 18.88 -8.40
N VAL A 125 1.96 19.86 -7.58
CA VAL A 125 2.88 20.79 -6.90
C VAL A 125 3.11 20.33 -5.46
N ALA A 126 4.37 20.11 -5.10
CA ALA A 126 4.80 19.87 -3.74
C ALA A 126 5.36 21.16 -3.12
N LYS A 127 4.87 21.52 -1.94
CA LYS A 127 5.45 22.61 -1.13
C LYS A 127 6.60 22.04 -0.30
N GLY A 128 7.75 22.69 -0.38
CA GLY A 128 8.92 22.34 0.41
C GLY A 128 8.95 23.06 1.75
N ALA A 129 9.78 22.57 2.66
CA ALA A 129 10.14 23.24 3.90
C ALA A 129 11.64 23.05 4.15
N CYS A 130 12.31 24.06 4.72
CA CYS A 130 13.73 23.93 5.03
C CYS A 130 14.00 22.77 6.00
N VAL A 131 15.13 22.08 5.81
CA VAL A 131 15.60 21.07 6.76
C VAL A 131 15.95 21.71 8.10
N ALA A 132 16.17 20.88 9.13
CA ALA A 132 16.60 21.38 10.44
C ALA A 132 17.85 22.25 10.33
N ASN A 133 17.90 23.32 11.13
CA ASN A 133 18.98 24.31 11.17
C ASN A 133 19.23 25.06 9.85
N ALA A 134 18.24 25.09 8.97
CA ALA A 134 18.23 25.93 7.77
C ALA A 134 17.15 27.02 7.85
N GLU A 135 17.26 28.01 6.98
CA GLU A 135 16.30 29.10 6.78
C GLU A 135 16.08 29.36 5.29
N GLU A 136 14.93 29.94 4.95
CA GLU A 136 14.56 30.20 3.57
C GLU A 136 15.52 31.20 2.93
N ALA A 137 16.15 30.81 1.83
CA ALA A 137 17.08 31.66 1.10
C ALA A 137 16.46 32.18 -0.21
N SER A 138 15.69 31.33 -0.90
CA SER A 138 14.97 31.66 -2.11
C SER A 138 13.59 31.00 -2.08
N VAL A 139 12.54 31.82 -2.20
CA VAL A 139 11.14 31.39 -2.16
C VAL A 139 10.47 31.65 -3.50
N PRO A 140 9.45 30.86 -3.88
CA PRO A 140 8.82 29.79 -3.10
C PRO A 140 9.58 28.46 -3.18
N LEU A 141 9.58 27.68 -2.09
CA LEU A 141 10.06 26.31 -2.09
C LEU A 141 9.03 25.38 -2.75
N LYS A 142 9.24 25.08 -4.03
CA LYS A 142 8.30 24.24 -4.81
C LYS A 142 9.04 23.20 -5.64
N MET A 143 8.42 22.04 -5.78
CA MET A 143 8.85 20.99 -6.71
C MET A 143 7.61 20.48 -7.45
N HIS A 144 7.77 20.02 -8.69
CA HIS A 144 6.63 19.49 -9.45
C HIS A 144 6.83 18.00 -9.73
N CYS A 145 5.77 17.23 -9.51
CA CYS A 145 5.73 15.79 -9.72
C CYS A 145 4.99 15.47 -11.02
N THR A 146 5.61 14.70 -11.90
CA THR A 146 5.02 14.29 -13.18
C THR A 146 3.96 13.19 -12.99
N SER A 147 3.17 12.91 -14.04
CA SER A 147 2.24 11.76 -14.04
C SER A 147 2.98 10.41 -13.97
N GLU A 148 4.27 10.38 -14.31
CA GLU A 148 5.12 9.20 -14.23
C GLU A 148 5.72 8.96 -12.82
N GLY A 149 5.54 9.92 -11.91
CA GLY A 149 6.07 9.83 -10.54
C GLY A 149 7.51 10.32 -10.41
N ASP A 150 7.99 11.11 -11.37
CA ASP A 150 9.32 11.71 -11.37
C ASP A 150 9.28 13.17 -10.91
N TRP A 151 10.30 13.59 -10.17
CA TRP A 151 10.48 14.98 -9.79
C TRP A 151 11.09 15.79 -10.93
N VAL A 152 10.55 16.99 -11.17
CA VAL A 152 11.21 18.01 -11.98
C VAL A 152 11.98 19.01 -11.10
N VAL A 153 12.80 19.84 -11.74
CA VAL A 153 13.73 20.80 -11.11
C VAL A 153 13.07 21.57 -9.95
N PRO A 154 13.72 21.65 -8.77
CA PRO A 154 13.22 22.43 -7.64
C PRO A 154 13.28 23.94 -7.92
N VAL A 155 12.30 24.66 -7.41
CA VAL A 155 12.24 26.12 -7.38
C VAL A 155 12.52 26.56 -5.95
N GLY A 156 13.43 27.52 -5.79
CA GLY A 156 13.86 28.02 -4.49
C GLY A 156 14.88 27.12 -3.79
N GLY A 157 15.18 27.47 -2.55
CA GLY A 157 16.13 26.75 -1.70
C GLY A 157 16.33 27.39 -0.34
N CYS A 158 16.98 26.65 0.54
CA CYS A 158 17.32 27.08 1.89
C CYS A 158 18.84 27.25 2.04
N ARG A 159 19.25 27.97 3.07
CA ARG A 159 20.64 28.06 3.52
C ARG A 159 20.75 27.58 4.97
N CYS A 160 21.89 27.03 5.37
CA CYS A 160 22.12 26.75 6.79
C CYS A 160 22.16 28.04 7.59
N ARG A 161 21.62 28.00 8.81
CA ARG A 161 21.68 29.11 9.77
C ARG A 161 23.14 29.33 10.22
N PRO A 162 23.48 30.51 10.76
CA PRO A 162 24.79 30.73 11.38
C PRO A 162 25.14 29.64 12.41
N GLY A 163 26.39 29.18 12.40
CA GLY A 163 26.88 28.06 13.23
C GLY A 163 26.60 26.67 12.65
N TYR A 164 26.01 26.58 11.45
CA TYR A 164 25.77 25.33 10.75
C TYR A 164 26.31 25.36 9.33
N GLN A 165 26.79 24.22 8.86
CA GLN A 165 27.27 24.02 7.50
C GLN A 165 26.55 22.85 6.82
N SER A 166 26.36 22.93 5.51
CA SER A 166 25.75 21.85 4.74
C SER A 166 26.71 20.67 4.62
N ASN A 167 26.17 19.46 4.66
CA ASN A 167 26.91 18.28 4.22
C ASN A 167 27.25 18.35 2.72
N GLU A 168 28.15 17.46 2.25
CA GLU A 168 28.64 17.45 0.86
C GLU A 168 27.52 17.33 -0.19
N VAL A 169 26.45 16.59 0.13
CA VAL A 169 25.30 16.38 -0.75
C VAL A 169 24.16 17.39 -0.56
N VAL A 170 24.34 18.40 0.31
CA VAL A 170 23.40 19.52 0.49
C VAL A 170 21.98 19.06 0.92
N THR A 171 21.92 18.07 1.81
CA THR A 171 20.69 17.50 2.36
C THR A 171 20.50 17.75 3.86
N ALA A 172 21.52 18.20 4.58
CA ALA A 172 21.45 18.45 6.01
C ALA A 172 22.38 19.60 6.43
N CYS A 173 22.01 20.31 7.50
CA CYS A 173 22.84 21.32 8.15
C CYS A 173 23.32 20.80 9.51
N THR A 174 24.63 20.63 9.65
CA THR A 174 25.29 20.16 10.88
C THR A 174 26.03 21.30 11.55
N ALA A 175 26.06 21.30 12.88
CA ALA A 175 26.79 22.32 13.62
C ALA A 175 28.26 22.28 13.23
N THR A 176 28.85 23.45 12.99
CA THR A 176 30.31 23.55 12.88
C THR A 176 30.86 23.35 14.28
N VAL A 177 31.73 22.36 14.47
CA VAL A 177 32.59 22.32 15.66
C VAL A 177 33.49 23.53 15.49
N GLU A 178 33.20 24.61 16.19
CA GLU A 178 34.18 25.66 16.37
C GLU A 178 35.37 24.99 17.05
N ASP A 179 36.51 24.93 16.36
CA ASP A 179 37.78 24.69 17.03
C ASP A 179 37.82 25.60 18.25
N PRO A 180 38.16 25.10 19.46
CA PRO A 180 38.31 25.99 20.60
C PRO A 180 39.41 26.98 20.24
N VAL A 181 38.99 28.21 19.90
CA VAL A 181 39.86 29.37 19.82
C VAL A 181 40.63 29.37 21.14
N ALA A 182 41.96 29.25 21.05
CA ALA A 182 42.83 29.40 22.20
C ALA A 182 42.51 30.75 22.85
N LEU A 183 41.79 30.70 23.98
CA LEU A 183 41.59 31.87 24.82
C LEU A 183 42.93 32.25 25.43
N PRO A 184 43.29 33.54 25.50
CA PRO A 184 44.42 33.96 26.29
C PRO A 184 44.14 33.64 27.77
N GLU A 185 45.17 33.16 28.47
CA GLU A 185 45.13 32.92 29.91
C GLU A 185 44.69 34.21 30.62
N VAL A 186 43.51 34.19 31.24
CA VAL A 186 43.11 35.18 32.24
C VAL A 186 43.03 34.44 33.57
N GLU A 187 43.88 34.89 34.49
CA GLU A 187 44.00 34.37 35.84
C GLU A 187 42.68 34.41 36.61
N SER A 188 42.52 33.36 37.43
CA SER A 188 41.67 33.24 38.61
C SER A 188 41.35 34.58 39.27
N GLU A 189 40.07 34.85 39.55
CA GLU A 189 39.54 35.01 40.92
C GLU A 189 37.99 35.02 40.92
N GLN A 190 37.44 34.26 41.88
CA GLN A 190 36.12 34.43 42.54
C GLN A 190 34.83 34.09 41.77
N GLY A 191 34.42 32.82 41.94
CA GLY A 191 33.10 32.37 42.40
C GLY A 191 31.84 32.94 41.75
N LEU A 192 31.11 32.10 41.00
CA LEU A 192 29.66 32.22 40.87
C LEU A 192 28.99 30.87 40.53
N SER A 193 28.04 30.50 41.40
CA SER A 193 26.93 29.54 41.31
C SER A 193 26.98 28.38 40.30
N GLN A 194 26.90 27.15 40.84
CA GLN A 194 26.28 26.02 40.14
C GLN A 194 24.82 26.36 39.90
N ASP A 195 24.44 26.73 38.67
CA ASP A 195 23.07 26.64 38.14
C ASP A 195 23.06 27.03 36.66
N ALA A 196 23.44 26.11 35.77
CA ALA A 196 23.19 26.24 34.32
C ALA A 196 23.32 24.91 33.55
N LEU A 197 22.55 23.89 33.94
CA LEU A 197 22.16 22.82 33.02
C LEU A 197 20.64 22.93 32.83
N GLY A 198 20.25 23.71 31.82
CA GLY A 198 18.85 23.97 31.49
C GLY A 198 18.10 22.70 31.05
N PRO A 199 16.78 22.62 31.32
CA PRO A 199 15.97 21.38 31.28
C PRO A 199 15.52 20.91 29.88
N SER A 200 16.12 21.36 28.77
CA SER A 200 15.54 21.13 27.44
C SER A 200 15.97 19.83 26.74
N SER A 201 17.16 19.30 27.03
CA SER A 201 17.70 18.12 26.32
C SER A 201 17.09 16.79 26.79
N CYS A 202 16.86 16.63 28.10
CA CYS A 202 16.34 15.37 28.64
C CYS A 202 14.85 15.16 28.30
N GLY A 203 14.05 16.25 28.33
CA GLY A 203 12.62 16.18 28.00
C GLY A 203 12.34 15.83 26.53
N GLN A 204 13.20 16.24 25.60
CA GLN A 204 13.09 15.87 24.19
C GLN A 204 13.40 14.39 23.93
N LEU A 205 14.37 13.82 24.65
CA LEU A 205 14.70 12.40 24.54
C LEU A 205 13.60 11.51 25.11
N GLU A 206 13.02 11.90 26.25
CA GLU A 206 11.86 11.19 26.83
C GLU A 206 10.61 11.28 25.95
N GLY A 207 10.42 12.41 25.25
CA GLY A 207 9.34 12.59 24.28
C GLY A 207 9.49 11.67 23.06
N LEU A 208 10.70 11.58 22.51
CA LEU A 208 11.03 10.66 21.43
C LEU A 208 10.88 9.19 21.85
N LEU A 209 11.31 8.84 23.06
CA LEU A 209 11.17 7.49 23.59
C LEU A 209 9.70 7.08 23.74
N ARG A 210 8.85 7.98 24.28
CA ARG A 210 7.39 7.76 24.37
C ARG A 210 6.71 7.65 23.00
N ALA A 211 7.11 8.48 22.03
CA ALA A 211 6.56 8.42 20.67
C ALA A 211 6.95 7.12 19.95
N ASN A 212 8.19 6.65 20.12
CA ASN A 212 8.64 5.37 19.57
C ASN A 212 7.90 4.19 20.22
N GLN A 213 7.64 4.23 21.53
CA GLN A 213 6.89 3.19 22.21
C GLN A 213 5.43 3.10 21.73
N GLN A 214 4.77 4.24 21.54
CA GLN A 214 3.42 4.29 20.95
C GLN A 214 3.39 3.78 19.50
N LEU A 215 4.45 4.04 18.72
CA LEU A 215 4.55 3.54 17.35
C LEU A 215 4.72 2.01 17.34
N LEU A 216 5.53 1.46 18.24
CA LEU A 216 5.70 0.02 18.42
C LEU A 216 4.40 -0.68 18.85
N GLU A 217 3.64 -0.09 19.77
CA GLU A 217 2.32 -0.62 20.18
C GLU A 217 1.30 -0.62 19.04
N LYS A 218 1.25 0.47 18.24
CA LYS A 218 0.39 0.54 17.05
C LYS A 218 0.79 -0.49 15.99
N GLN A 219 2.08 -0.72 15.80
CA GLN A 219 2.60 -1.75 14.89
C GLN A 219 2.20 -3.16 15.36
N ALA A 220 2.31 -3.44 16.67
CA ALA A 220 1.92 -4.73 17.24
C ALA A 220 0.41 -4.99 17.10
N GLU A 221 -0.43 -3.97 17.28
CA GLU A 221 -1.87 -4.10 17.12
C GLU A 221 -2.27 -4.30 15.65
N ALA A 222 -1.60 -3.59 14.72
CA ALA A 222 -1.80 -3.79 13.28
C ALA A 222 -1.39 -5.22 12.84
N LEU A 223 -0.26 -5.72 13.36
CA LEU A 223 0.20 -7.08 13.10
C LEU A 223 -0.80 -8.11 13.64
N GLY A 224 -1.33 -7.91 14.86
CA GLY A 224 -2.36 -8.79 15.43
C GLY A 224 -3.70 -8.77 14.70
N ARG A 225 -4.06 -7.67 14.03
CA ARG A 225 -5.22 -7.63 13.11
C ARG A 225 -4.93 -8.43 11.83
N LEU A 226 -3.72 -8.32 11.29
CA LEU A 226 -3.29 -9.07 10.10
C LEU A 226 -3.24 -10.58 10.35
N THR A 227 -2.76 -11.02 11.52
CA THR A 227 -2.71 -12.45 11.87
C THR A 227 -4.12 -13.05 11.92
N ARG A 228 -5.09 -12.34 12.50
CA ARG A 228 -6.49 -12.80 12.59
C ARG A 228 -7.17 -12.89 11.22
N THR A 229 -6.88 -11.97 10.30
CA THR A 229 -7.43 -12.05 8.93
C THR A 229 -6.80 -13.20 8.14
N VAL A 230 -5.51 -13.47 8.32
CA VAL A 230 -4.84 -14.64 7.73
C VAL A 230 -5.43 -15.95 8.26
N GLU A 231 -5.67 -16.06 9.57
CA GLU A 231 -6.31 -17.25 10.16
C GLU A 231 -7.75 -17.46 9.65
N ALA A 232 -8.53 -16.38 9.50
CA ALA A 232 -9.88 -16.44 8.94
C ALA A 232 -9.88 -16.85 7.46
N LEU A 233 -8.91 -16.36 6.68
CA LEU A 233 -8.71 -16.76 5.27
C LEU A 233 -8.32 -18.22 5.16
N ASN A 234 -7.37 -18.70 5.99
CA ASN A 234 -6.94 -20.09 6.01
C ASN A 234 -8.12 -21.03 6.37
N SER A 235 -8.92 -20.63 7.37
CA SER A 235 -10.12 -21.38 7.77
C SER A 235 -11.17 -21.44 6.65
N SER A 236 -11.37 -20.33 5.93
CA SER A 236 -12.28 -20.27 4.78
C SER A 236 -11.78 -21.12 3.60
N LEU A 237 -10.47 -21.14 3.36
CA LEU A 237 -9.83 -21.96 2.34
C LEU A 237 -9.97 -23.46 2.65
N LEU A 238 -9.80 -23.85 3.92
CA LEU A 238 -10.05 -25.22 4.42
C LEU A 238 -11.52 -25.64 4.29
N ALA A 239 -12.46 -24.72 4.50
CA ALA A 239 -13.88 -25.00 4.30
C ALA A 239 -14.24 -25.17 2.80
N LEU A 240 -13.57 -24.43 1.91
CA LEU A 240 -13.71 -24.56 0.47
C LEU A 240 -13.08 -25.85 -0.07
N SER A 241 -11.90 -26.24 0.44
CA SER A 241 -11.25 -27.49 0.03
C SER A 241 -12.07 -28.72 0.36
N ARG A 242 -12.81 -28.71 1.47
CA ARG A 242 -13.75 -29.79 1.86
C ARG A 242 -15.02 -29.86 1.01
N ARG A 243 -15.34 -28.83 0.22
CA ARG A 243 -16.52 -28.78 -0.68
C ARG A 243 -16.18 -29.12 -2.13
N LEU A 244 -14.90 -29.24 -2.47
CA LEU A 244 -14.47 -29.71 -3.78
C LEU A 244 -14.65 -31.24 -3.85
N PRO A 245 -15.21 -31.80 -4.93
CA PRO A 245 -15.21 -33.24 -5.15
C PRO A 245 -13.76 -33.74 -5.29
N PRO A 246 -13.45 -34.98 -4.87
CA PRO A 246 -12.13 -35.55 -5.05
C PRO A 246 -11.77 -35.58 -6.54
N ALA A 247 -10.48 -35.40 -6.84
CA ALA A 247 -9.97 -35.51 -8.19
C ALA A 247 -10.29 -36.92 -8.76
N PRO A 248 -10.63 -37.03 -10.06
CA PRO A 248 -10.93 -38.32 -10.66
C PRO A 248 -9.68 -39.21 -10.64
N GLY A 249 -9.69 -40.24 -9.79
CA GLY A 249 -8.60 -41.21 -9.68
C GLY A 249 -8.17 -41.61 -8.26
N GLU A 250 -8.71 -40.97 -7.20
CA GLU A 250 -8.34 -41.32 -5.82
C GLU A 250 -9.35 -42.31 -5.20
N PRO A 251 -8.91 -43.46 -4.64
CA PRO A 251 -9.81 -44.42 -4.01
C PRO A 251 -10.44 -43.83 -2.73
N PRO A 252 -11.69 -44.21 -2.39
CA PRO A 252 -12.37 -43.63 -1.24
C PRO A 252 -11.64 -43.98 0.06
N GLN A 253 -11.23 -42.97 0.83
CA GLN A 253 -10.82 -43.16 2.22
C GLN A 253 -12.03 -43.62 3.02
N TYR A 254 -12.02 -44.91 3.41
CA TYR A 254 -12.93 -45.43 4.41
C TYR A 254 -12.69 -44.68 5.73
N ARG A 255 -13.69 -43.93 6.21
CA ARG A 255 -13.74 -43.54 7.62
C ARG A 255 -14.04 -44.79 8.43
N LEU A 256 -13.07 -45.20 9.26
CA LEU A 256 -13.38 -46.04 10.42
C LEU A 256 -14.29 -45.22 11.33
N ALA A 257 -15.47 -45.74 11.63
CA ALA A 257 -16.33 -45.19 12.67
C ALA A 257 -15.70 -45.57 14.01
N GLU A 258 -14.99 -44.62 14.62
CA GLU A 258 -14.71 -44.67 16.05
C GLU A 258 -15.97 -44.25 16.81
N ASP A 259 -16.32 -45.09 17.78
CA ASP A 259 -17.16 -44.87 18.95
C ASP A 259 -18.69 -44.96 18.86
N ALA A 260 -19.18 -46.15 19.27
CA ALA A 260 -20.28 -46.25 20.23
C ALA A 260 -19.94 -47.33 21.27
N ILE A 261 -19.13 -46.97 22.28
CA ILE A 261 -19.10 -47.66 23.57
C ILE A 261 -19.66 -46.66 24.60
N ALA A 262 -20.88 -46.91 25.06
CA ALA A 262 -21.43 -46.29 26.25
C ALA A 262 -21.33 -47.30 27.42
N PRO A 263 -20.89 -46.91 28.61
CA PRO A 263 -20.93 -47.76 29.80
C PRO A 263 -22.33 -47.74 30.41
N GLY A 264 -22.72 -48.86 31.01
CA GLY A 264 -24.04 -49.08 31.59
C GLY A 264 -24.32 -48.37 32.92
N ALA A 265 -25.61 -48.24 33.17
CA ALA A 265 -26.28 -48.28 34.47
C ALA A 265 -27.59 -49.05 34.19
N GLY A 266 -27.92 -50.18 34.80
CA GLY A 266 -27.87 -50.43 36.23
C GLY A 266 -29.16 -49.89 36.84
N ASP A 267 -30.25 -50.65 36.76
CA ASP A 267 -31.22 -50.81 37.85
C ASP A 267 -32.23 -51.90 37.50
N GLY A 268 -32.26 -52.91 38.37
CA GLY A 268 -33.31 -53.91 38.41
C GLY A 268 -34.28 -53.59 39.55
N ASP A 269 -35.54 -53.93 39.32
CA ASP A 269 -36.53 -54.40 40.29
C ASP A 269 -37.67 -54.96 39.40
N GLY A 270 -38.22 -56.15 39.58
CA GLY A 270 -38.33 -56.95 40.79
C GLY A 270 -39.80 -57.12 41.13
N ASN A 271 -40.40 -58.20 40.57
CA ASN A 271 -41.71 -58.80 40.87
C ASN A 271 -42.97 -58.24 40.19
#